data_AF-A0A0T6Z9L0-F1
#
_entry.id   AF-A0A0T6Z9L0-F1
#
_cell.length_a   1.000
_cell.length_b   1.000
_cell.length_c   1.000
_cell.angle_alpha   90.00
_cell.angle_beta   90.00
_cell.angle_gamma   90.00
#
_symmetry.space_group_name_H-M   'P 1'
#
loop_
_entity.id
_entity.type
_entity.pdbx_description
1 polymer ?
#
loop_
_entity_poly.entity_id
_entity_poly.type
_entity_poly.pdbx_seq_one_letter_code
_entity_poly.pdbx_strand_id
1 'polypeptide(L)'
;MMEINTQPLVLSRDAAGEFLLPAEMLAARFSWPTQTLRDYMRRGLVSSRVERGVGEDDGRWRLSVRCGNRRWQAIVEADGSVRTQRVDVLPTIPHTAQR
;
A
#
# COMPACT_ATOMS: atom_id res chain seq x y z
N MET A 1 -10.36 18.18 -14.06
CA MET A 1 -10.74 17.58 -12.76
C MET A 1 -10.49 16.08 -12.90
N MET A 2 -9.41 15.54 -12.32
CA MET A 2 -9.10 14.12 -12.44
C MET A 2 -9.77 13.39 -11.27
N GLU A 3 -10.87 12.70 -11.55
CA GLU A 3 -11.51 11.81 -10.60
C GLU A 3 -10.52 10.71 -10.20
N ILE A 4 -10.03 10.80 -8.97
CA ILE A 4 -9.32 9.70 -8.33
C ILE A 4 -10.35 8.59 -8.20
N ASN A 5 -10.29 7.60 -9.09
CA ASN A 5 -11.14 6.42 -9.11
C ASN A 5 -10.95 5.66 -7.79
N THR A 6 -11.67 6.09 -6.77
CA THR A 6 -11.67 5.49 -5.45
C THR A 6 -12.70 4.38 -5.50
N GLN A 7 -12.38 3.34 -6.27
CA GLN A 7 -13.16 2.12 -6.29
C GLN A 7 -13.24 1.59 -4.84
N PRO A 8 -14.45 1.28 -4.34
CA PRO A 8 -14.62 0.75 -3.00
C PRO A 8 -13.87 -0.58 -2.92
N LEU A 9 -12.84 -0.60 -2.10
CA LEU A 9 -12.01 -1.77 -1.87
C LEU A 9 -12.17 -2.14 -0.41
N VAL A 10 -12.55 -3.38 -0.15
CA VAL A 10 -12.67 -3.92 1.22
C VAL A 10 -11.50 -4.86 1.45
N LEU A 11 -10.77 -4.65 2.53
CA LEU A 11 -9.68 -5.54 2.95
C LEU A 11 -10.18 -6.52 4.01
N SER A 12 -9.80 -7.78 3.87
CA SER A 12 -10.02 -8.79 4.91
C SER A 12 -9.02 -8.59 6.05
N ARG A 13 -9.40 -8.96 7.27
CA ARG A 13 -8.49 -9.02 8.42
C ARG A 13 -8.14 -10.46 8.76
N ASP A 14 -6.92 -10.69 9.21
CA ASP A 14 -6.50 -11.97 9.77
C ASP A 14 -6.96 -12.11 11.25
N ALA A 15 -6.69 -13.26 11.87
CA ALA A 15 -7.03 -13.53 13.26
C ALA A 15 -6.30 -12.62 14.27
N ALA A 16 -5.13 -12.08 13.92
CA ALA A 16 -4.41 -11.07 14.70
C ALA A 16 -4.96 -9.65 14.50
N GLY A 17 -5.90 -9.46 13.58
CA GLY A 17 -6.48 -8.15 13.24
C GLY A 17 -5.64 -7.33 12.27
N GLU A 18 -4.64 -7.93 11.62
CA GLU A 18 -3.86 -7.32 10.55
C GLU A 18 -4.62 -7.40 9.22
N PHE A 19 -4.42 -6.42 8.35
CA PHE A 19 -5.06 -6.41 7.04
C PHE A 19 -4.36 -7.34 6.06
N LEU A 20 -5.15 -8.17 5.38
CA LEU A 20 -4.71 -9.04 4.31
C LEU A 20 -4.82 -8.30 2.98
N LEU A 21 -3.68 -8.11 2.33
CA LEU A 21 -3.59 -7.48 1.01
C LEU A 21 -3.33 -8.55 -0.06
N PRO A 22 -4.28 -8.79 -0.98
CA PRO A 22 -4.07 -9.69 -2.09
C PRO A 22 -2.94 -9.21 -3.00
N ALA A 23 -1.99 -10.10 -3.31
CA ALA A 23 -0.89 -9.77 -4.22
C ALA A 23 -1.40 -9.36 -5.61
N GLU A 24 -2.48 -9.99 -6.10
CA GLU A 24 -3.13 -9.62 -7.37
C GLU A 24 -3.63 -8.17 -7.39
N MET A 25 -4.20 -7.72 -6.27
CA MET A 25 -4.72 -6.37 -6.11
C MET A 25 -3.58 -5.36 -6.13
N LEU A 26 -2.52 -5.61 -5.37
CA LEU A 26 -1.32 -4.74 -5.39
C LEU A 26 -0.68 -4.73 -6.78
N ALA A 27 -0.56 -5.89 -7.43
CA ALA A 27 0.03 -6.00 -8.76
C ALA A 27 -0.76 -5.20 -9.79
N ALA A 28 -2.10 -5.30 -9.79
CA ALA A 28 -2.96 -4.49 -10.64
C ALA A 28 -2.77 -2.98 -10.40
N ARG A 29 -2.54 -2.56 -9.16
CA ARG A 29 -2.38 -1.15 -8.77
C ARG A 29 -1.01 -0.60 -9.17
N PHE A 30 0.01 -1.45 -9.11
CA PHE A 30 1.35 -1.13 -9.62
C PHE A 30 1.48 -1.30 -11.14
N SER A 31 0.42 -1.77 -11.82
CA SER A 31 0.45 -2.18 -13.24
C SER A 31 1.53 -3.23 -13.53
N TRP A 32 1.70 -4.18 -12.62
CA TRP A 32 2.66 -5.28 -12.72
C TRP A 32 1.95 -6.63 -12.82
N PRO A 33 2.62 -7.65 -13.38
CA PRO A 33 2.18 -9.03 -13.24
C PRO A 33 2.19 -9.45 -11.77
N THR A 34 1.16 -10.18 -11.34
CA THR A 34 1.10 -10.78 -9.99
C THR A 34 2.35 -11.61 -9.68
N GLN A 35 2.89 -12.30 -10.69
CA GLN A 35 4.09 -13.12 -10.53
C GLN A 35 5.34 -12.28 -10.23
N THR A 36 5.48 -11.10 -10.85
CA THR A 36 6.55 -10.14 -10.56
C THR A 36 6.45 -9.61 -9.13
N LEU A 37 5.24 -9.24 -8.68
CA LEU A 37 5.06 -8.81 -7.30
C LEU A 37 5.40 -9.94 -6.31
N ARG A 38 4.93 -11.17 -6.58
CA ARG A 38 5.24 -12.34 -5.74
C ARG A 38 6.75 -12.63 -5.69
N ASP A 39 7.46 -12.47 -6.81
CA ASP A 39 8.92 -12.57 -6.85
C ASP A 39 9.57 -11.50 -5.97
N TYR A 40 9.15 -10.24 -6.06
CA TYR A 40 9.64 -9.18 -5.16
C TYR A 40 9.33 -9.44 -3.69
N MET A 41 8.15 -9.96 -3.37
CA MET A 41 7.80 -10.37 -1.99
C MET A 41 8.72 -11.49 -1.51
N ARG A 42 8.96 -12.51 -2.34
CA ARG A 42 9.87 -13.62 -2.03
C ARG A 42 11.31 -13.16 -1.82
N ARG A 43 11.74 -12.13 -2.55
CA ARG A 43 13.07 -11.50 -2.40
C ARG A 43 13.17 -10.53 -1.23
N GLY A 44 12.08 -10.29 -0.50
CA GLY A 44 12.05 -9.30 0.60
C GLY A 44 12.16 -7.85 0.13
N LEU A 45 11.87 -7.56 -1.14
CA LEU A 45 11.92 -6.22 -1.74
C LEU A 45 10.61 -5.42 -1.55
N VAL A 46 9.61 -6.07 -0.95
CA VAL A 46 8.32 -5.48 -0.59
C VAL A 46 8.30 -5.27 0.92
N SER A 47 8.12 -4.02 1.34
CA SER A 47 7.95 -3.66 2.74
C SER A 47 6.53 -3.16 2.96
N SER A 48 5.79 -3.84 3.84
CA SER A 48 4.45 -3.44 4.25
C SER A 48 4.51 -2.87 5.66
N ARG A 49 3.80 -1.77 5.90
CA ARG A 49 3.65 -1.14 7.21
C ARG A 49 2.18 -0.84 7.46
N VAL A 50 1.69 -1.23 8.62
CA VAL A 50 0.33 -0.93 9.08
C VAL A 50 0.47 -0.02 10.29
N GLU A 51 -0.17 1.14 10.22
CA GLU A 51 -0.20 2.12 11.31
C GLU A 51 -1.65 2.27 11.76
N ARG A 52 -1.92 1.88 13.01
CA ARG A 52 -3.23 2.09 13.63
C ARG A 52 -3.30 3.53 14.13
N GLY A 53 -4.31 4.28 13.69
CA GLY A 53 -4.65 5.57 14.23
C GLY A 53 -5.09 5.44 15.68
N VAL A 54 -4.72 6.42 16.50
CA VAL A 54 -5.07 6.51 17.92
C VAL A 54 -5.66 7.88 18.20
N GLY A 55 -6.53 8.00 19.21
CA GLY A 55 -7.15 9.28 19.57
C GLY A 55 -8.23 9.70 18.56
N GLU A 56 -8.06 10.83 17.89
CA GLU A 56 -9.03 11.34 16.89
C GLU A 56 -9.08 10.48 15.62
N ASP A 57 -8.02 9.71 15.37
CA ASP A 57 -7.93 8.70 14.31
C ASP A 57 -8.18 7.27 14.79
N ASP A 58 -8.72 7.10 16.00
CA ASP A 58 -9.14 5.80 16.49
C ASP A 58 -10.17 5.19 15.52
N GLY A 59 -9.90 3.96 15.07
CA GLY A 59 -10.70 3.31 14.03
C GLY A 59 -10.31 3.65 12.58
N ARG A 60 -9.16 4.28 12.34
CA ARG A 60 -8.53 4.36 11.01
C ARG A 60 -7.17 3.67 11.00
N TRP A 61 -6.86 3.02 9.89
CA TRP A 61 -5.57 2.38 9.67
C TRP A 61 -4.94 2.93 8.41
N ARG A 62 -3.68 3.31 8.49
CA ARG A 62 -2.86 3.67 7.34
C ARG A 62 -2.02 2.47 6.96
N LEU A 63 -2.26 1.95 5.78
CA LEU A 63 -1.43 0.90 5.19
C LEU A 63 -0.47 1.55 4.21
N SER A 64 0.80 1.21 4.31
CA SER A 64 1.85 1.67 3.42
C SER A 64 2.65 0.49 2.92
N VAL A 65 2.59 0.22 1.63
CA VAL A 65 3.36 -0.83 0.95
C VAL A 65 4.38 -0.17 0.04
N ARG A 66 5.66 -0.40 0.30
CA ARG A 66 6.77 0.07 -0.51
C ARG A 66 7.37 -1.09 -1.29
N CYS A 67 7.51 -0.91 -2.60
CA CYS A 67 8.17 -1.83 -3.52
C CYS A 67 9.19 -1.03 -4.36
N GLY A 68 10.49 -1.14 -4.03
CA GLY A 68 11.54 -0.42 -4.76
C GLY A 68 11.38 1.10 -4.70
N ASN A 69 11.07 1.72 -5.85
CA ASN A 69 10.80 3.15 -6.01
C ASN A 69 9.31 3.51 -6.02
N ARG A 70 8.40 2.55 -5.79
CA ARG A 70 6.95 2.81 -5.71
C ARG A 70 6.46 2.57 -4.29
N ARG A 71 5.54 3.40 -3.84
CA ARG A 71 4.89 3.29 -2.54
C ARG A 71 3.38 3.43 -2.72
N TRP A 72 2.65 2.37 -2.43
CA TRP A 72 1.20 2.40 -2.31
C TRP A 72 0.82 2.74 -0.87
N GLN A 73 -0.11 3.68 -0.70
CA GLN A 73 -0.64 4.08 0.60
C GLN A 73 -2.16 4.03 0.55
N ALA A 74 -2.78 3.50 1.60
CA ALA A 74 -4.22 3.48 1.74
C ALA A 74 -4.66 3.81 3.17
N ILE A 75 -5.81 4.46 3.30
CA ILE A 75 -6.50 4.68 4.56
C ILE A 75 -7.72 3.76 4.59
N VAL A 76 -7.79 2.94 5.63
CA VAL A 76 -8.83 1.95 5.85
C VAL A 76 -9.60 2.32 7.11
N GLU A 77 -10.92 2.19 7.06
CA GLU A 77 -11.81 2.44 8.19
C GLU A 77 -12.05 1.16 9.02
N ALA A 78 -12.70 1.28 10.17
CA ALA A 78 -12.95 0.17 11.11
C ALA A 78 -13.73 -1.01 10.53
N ASP A 79 -14.53 -0.74 9.51
CA ASP A 79 -15.28 -1.74 8.75
C ASP A 79 -14.38 -2.55 7.78
N GLY A 80 -13.14 -2.10 7.52
CA GLY A 80 -12.24 -2.68 6.52
C GLY A 80 -12.36 -2.05 5.13
N SER A 81 -13.24 -1.06 4.99
CA SER A 81 -13.43 -0.27 3.78
C SER A 81 -12.28 0.72 3.57
N VAL A 82 -11.66 0.70 2.37
CA VAL A 82 -10.60 1.63 1.97
C VAL A 82 -11.22 2.97 1.57
N ARG A 83 -11.03 3.98 2.40
CA ARG A 83 -11.52 5.35 2.18
C ARG A 83 -10.73 6.07 1.10
N THR A 84 -9.41 5.91 1.08
CA THR A 84 -8.55 6.49 0.06
C THR A 84 -7.34 5.62 -0.20
N GLN A 85 -6.86 5.61 -1.43
CA GLN A 85 -5.62 4.95 -1.80
C GLN A 85 -4.89 5.76 -2.86
N ARG A 86 -3.56 5.70 -2.84
CA ARG A 86 -2.71 6.33 -3.85
C ARG A 86 -1.42 5.54 -4.05
N VAL A 87 -0.96 5.49 -5.29
CA VAL A 87 0.39 5.05 -5.63
C VAL A 87 1.25 6.29 -5.82
N ASP A 88 2.36 6.31 -5.11
CA ASP A 88 3.36 7.37 -5.15
C ASP A 88 4.65 6.77 -5.73
N VAL A 89 5.23 7.40 -6.74
CA VAL A 89 6.55 7.00 -7.25
C VAL A 89 7.56 7.86 -6.52
N LEU A 90 8.31 7.24 -5.62
CA LEU A 90 9.37 7.88 -4.88
C LEU A 90 10.50 8.21 -5.86
N PRO A 91 10.96 9.47 -5.93
CA PRO A 91 12.15 9.80 -6.69
C PRO A 91 13.30 9.01 -6.07
N THR A 92 13.98 8.20 -6.89
CA THR A 92 15.32 7.76 -6.55
C THR A 92 16.15 9.03 -6.58
N ILE A 93 16.43 9.61 -5.43
CA ILE A 93 17.38 10.71 -5.33
C ILE A 93 18.66 10.15 -5.98
N PRO A 94 19.10 10.62 -7.16
CA PRO A 94 20.45 10.29 -7.54
C PRO A 94 21.31 10.88 -6.43
N HIS A 95 22.10 10.04 -5.77
CA HIS A 95 23.28 10.54 -5.08
C HIS A 95 24.17 11.07 -6.20
N THR A 96 23.88 12.28 -6.68
CA THR A 96 24.80 13.01 -7.53
C THR A 96 25.97 13.31 -6.63
N ALA A 97 27.08 12.63 -6.94
CA ALA A 97 28.37 12.84 -6.32
C ALA A 97 28.61 14.34 -6.16
N GLN A 98 28.68 14.79 -4.92
CA GLN A 98 29.24 16.08 -4.60
C GLN A 98 30.76 15.92 -4.74
N ARG A 99 31.31 16.44 -5.83
CA ARG A 99 32.76 16.53 -6.08
C ARG A 99 33.17 17.98 -6.00
#